data_AF-K1RRF8-F1
#
_entry.id   AF-K1RRF8-F1
#
_cell.length_a   1.000
_cell.length_b   1.000
_cell.length_c   1.000
_cell.angle_alpha   90.00
_cell.angle_beta   90.00
_cell.angle_gamma   90.00
#
_symmetry.space_group_name_H-M   'P 1'
#
loop_
_entity.id
_entity.type
_entity.pdbx_description
1 polymer ?
#
loop_
_entity_poly.entity_id
_entity_poly.type
_entity_poly.pdbx_seq_one_letter_code
_entity_poly.pdbx_strand_id
1 'polypeptide(L)'
;MEGITGKKFGDKENPLLVSVRSGARASMPGMMDTILNLGLNEEVVETLAQASGNPRWAWDCYRRFIQMFSDVVMEVGKKYFEELIDKMKEEKGVKQDVDLNADDLKNLAEQFKAEYKEKIGKDFPTDPKEQLMEAIKAVFRSWDNPRANVYRRDNDIPYSWGTAVNVQMMAFGNMGDD
;
A
#
# COMPACT_ATOMS: atom_id res chain seq x y z
N MET A 1 9.54 15.14 9.12
CA MET A 1 8.11 14.79 9.23
C MET A 1 7.75 14.54 10.68
N GLU A 2 8.37 13.57 11.35
CA GLU A 2 8.10 13.25 12.78
C GLU A 2 8.18 14.45 13.72
N GLY A 3 9.23 15.27 13.64
CA GLY A 3 9.36 16.47 14.49
C GLY A 3 8.29 17.55 14.25
N ILE A 4 7.68 17.59 13.06
CA ILE A 4 6.62 18.55 12.72
C ILE A 4 5.26 18.03 13.20
N THR A 5 5.02 16.73 13.10
CA THR A 5 3.72 16.10 13.36
C THR A 5 3.58 15.57 14.79
N GLY A 6 4.69 15.39 15.50
CA GLY A 6 4.73 14.70 16.80
C GLY A 6 4.45 13.20 16.71
N LYS A 7 4.29 12.66 15.49
CA LYS A 7 4.04 11.24 15.22
C LYS A 7 5.37 10.55 14.90
N LYS A 8 5.47 9.26 15.21
CA LYS A 8 6.68 8.47 14.96
C LYS A 8 6.40 7.31 14.00
N PHE A 9 7.32 7.07 13.09
CA PHE A 9 7.18 6.06 12.04
C PHE A 9 7.36 4.66 12.62
N GLY A 10 6.29 3.87 12.63
CA GLY A 10 6.25 2.55 13.30
C GLY A 10 5.94 2.57 14.78
N ASP A 11 5.46 3.69 15.30
CA ASP A 11 5.13 3.82 16.73
C ASP A 11 3.80 3.17 17.08
N LYS A 12 3.77 2.50 18.25
CA LYS A 12 2.61 1.74 18.72
C LYS A 12 1.58 2.58 19.48
N GLU A 13 1.80 3.88 19.62
CA GLU A 13 0.90 4.78 20.34
C GLU A 13 0.42 5.92 19.45
N ASN A 14 1.34 6.57 18.72
CA ASN A 14 1.05 7.67 17.81
C ASN A 14 1.74 7.49 16.45
N PRO A 15 1.29 6.52 15.64
CA PRO A 15 1.94 6.16 14.39
C PRO A 15 1.88 7.27 13.35
N LEU A 16 3.01 7.45 12.66
CA LEU A 16 3.11 8.18 11.40
C LEU A 16 2.95 7.18 10.24
N LEU A 17 2.00 7.45 9.35
CA LEU A 17 1.87 6.73 8.08
C LEU A 17 2.21 7.67 6.93
N VAL A 18 2.80 7.11 5.88
CA VAL A 18 3.21 7.88 4.70
C VAL A 18 2.68 7.27 3.42
N SER A 19 2.58 8.10 2.39
CA SER A 19 2.48 7.66 1.00
C SER A 19 3.82 7.87 0.29
N VAL A 20 4.10 6.99 -0.66
CA VAL A 20 5.26 7.07 -1.55
C VAL A 20 4.74 7.17 -2.96
N ARG A 21 5.15 8.23 -3.68
CA ARG A 21 4.70 8.52 -5.05
C ARG A 21 5.89 8.83 -5.94
N SER A 22 5.83 8.34 -7.17
CA SER A 22 6.76 8.77 -8.21
C SER A 22 6.50 10.23 -8.62
N GLY A 23 7.56 10.93 -9.01
CA GLY A 23 7.48 12.32 -9.48
C GLY A 23 8.53 12.58 -10.56
N ALA A 24 8.13 12.46 -11.82
CA ALA A 24 8.98 12.79 -12.95
C ALA A 24 8.94 14.30 -13.28
N ARG A 25 10.00 14.80 -13.93
CA ARG A 25 10.08 16.19 -14.40
C ARG A 25 8.94 16.55 -15.37
N ALA A 26 8.54 15.59 -16.19
CA ALA A 26 7.39 15.70 -17.07
C ALA A 26 6.24 14.84 -16.54
N SER A 27 5.00 15.25 -16.84
CA SER A 27 3.83 14.48 -16.46
C SER A 27 3.76 13.17 -17.24
N MET A 28 3.55 12.07 -16.51
CA MET A 28 3.37 10.72 -17.08
C MET A 28 2.14 10.06 -16.43
N PRO A 29 0.91 10.49 -16.78
CA PRO A 29 -0.32 9.99 -16.17
C PRO A 29 -0.50 8.49 -16.42
N GLY A 30 -0.90 7.75 -15.38
CA GLY A 30 -1.11 6.30 -15.45
C GLY A 30 0.15 5.43 -15.47
N MET A 31 1.34 6.06 -15.52
CA MET A 31 2.62 5.34 -15.55
C MET A 31 3.35 5.29 -14.21
N MET A 32 2.86 6.07 -13.26
CA MET A 32 3.51 6.36 -12.00
C MET A 32 2.76 5.67 -10.85
N ASP A 33 3.45 4.75 -10.18
CA ASP A 33 2.86 3.99 -9.09
C ASP A 33 2.83 4.81 -7.79
N THR A 34 1.79 4.57 -6.99
CA THR A 34 1.55 5.18 -5.68
C THR A 34 1.32 4.10 -4.64
N ILE A 35 1.99 4.23 -3.50
CA ILE A 35 1.82 3.34 -2.34
C ILE A 35 1.26 4.20 -1.22
N LEU A 36 0.11 3.79 -0.67
CA LEU A 36 -0.54 4.44 0.46
C LEU A 36 -0.34 3.61 1.73
N ASN A 37 -0.62 4.21 2.89
CA ASN A 37 -0.64 3.53 4.19
C ASN A 37 0.69 2.85 4.57
N LEU A 38 1.82 3.32 4.04
CA LEU A 38 3.12 2.76 4.34
C LEU A 38 3.48 3.05 5.80
N GLY A 39 3.91 2.01 6.51
CA GLY A 39 4.15 2.00 7.95
C GLY A 39 3.14 1.18 8.73
N LEU A 40 2.12 0.62 8.08
CA LEU A 40 1.21 -0.33 8.71
C LEU A 40 1.90 -1.68 8.96
N ASN A 41 1.67 -2.19 10.15
CA ASN A 41 1.85 -3.57 10.59
C ASN A 41 0.75 -3.86 11.63
N GLU A 42 0.66 -5.09 12.11
CA GLU A 42 -0.43 -5.50 13.01
C GLU A 42 -0.54 -4.62 14.26
N GLU A 43 0.58 -4.25 14.88
CA GLU A 43 0.59 -3.41 16.09
C GLU A 43 0.07 -2.00 15.79
N VAL A 44 0.52 -1.41 14.67
CA VAL A 44 0.08 -0.08 14.23
C VAL A 44 -1.40 -0.09 13.82
N VAL A 45 -1.88 -1.17 13.20
CA VAL A 45 -3.29 -1.32 12.81
C VAL A 45 -4.19 -1.38 14.04
N GLU A 46 -3.82 -2.16 15.06
CA GLU A 46 -4.57 -2.21 16.31
C GLU A 46 -4.59 -0.84 17.01
N THR A 47 -3.47 -0.12 16.97
CA THR A 47 -3.39 1.27 17.49
C THR A 47 -4.37 2.20 16.77
N LEU A 48 -4.41 2.12 15.43
CA LEU A 48 -5.33 2.93 14.62
C LEU A 48 -6.79 2.53 14.83
N ALA A 49 -7.07 1.24 14.97
CA ALA A 49 -8.41 0.72 15.27
C ALA A 49 -8.94 1.31 16.58
N GLN A 50 -8.11 1.31 17.63
CA GLN A 50 -8.45 1.86 18.93
C GLN A 50 -8.61 3.39 18.89
N ALA A 51 -7.64 4.09 18.30
CA ALA A 51 -7.65 5.56 18.26
C ALA A 51 -8.81 6.14 17.42
N SER A 52 -9.23 5.43 16.37
CA SER A 52 -10.34 5.85 15.50
C SER A 52 -11.71 5.39 16.00
N GLY A 53 -11.77 4.38 16.87
CA GLY A 53 -13.03 3.68 17.18
C GLY A 53 -13.61 2.91 15.99
N ASN A 54 -12.85 2.73 14.90
CA ASN A 54 -13.29 2.09 13.67
C ASN A 54 -12.31 0.97 13.27
N PRO A 55 -12.42 -0.21 13.90
CA PRO A 55 -11.53 -1.34 13.59
C PRO A 55 -11.68 -1.82 12.15
N ARG A 56 -12.91 -1.78 11.60
CA ARG A 56 -13.16 -2.16 10.20
C ARG A 56 -12.35 -1.30 9.24
N TRP A 57 -12.31 0.01 9.44
CA TRP A 57 -11.48 0.92 8.64
C TRP A 57 -9.98 0.65 8.77
N ALA A 58 -9.48 0.43 9.98
CA ALA A 58 -8.05 0.19 10.20
C ALA A 58 -7.59 -1.11 9.49
N TRP A 59 -8.36 -2.19 9.62
CA TRP A 59 -8.08 -3.45 8.93
C TRP A 59 -8.29 -3.36 7.40
N ASP A 60 -9.25 -2.57 6.91
CA ASP A 60 -9.39 -2.29 5.47
C ASP A 60 -8.16 -1.55 4.93
N CYS A 61 -7.64 -0.57 5.67
CA CYS A 61 -6.41 0.12 5.32
C CYS A 61 -5.21 -0.84 5.25
N TYR A 62 -5.14 -1.83 6.15
CA TYR A 62 -4.04 -2.78 6.17
C TYR A 62 -4.08 -3.79 5.04
N ARG A 63 -5.24 -4.43 4.79
CA ARG A 63 -5.36 -5.36 3.65
C ARG A 63 -5.08 -4.65 2.33
N ARG A 64 -5.52 -3.39 2.16
CA ARG A 64 -5.23 -2.58 0.97
C ARG A 64 -3.73 -2.28 0.87
N PHE A 65 -3.08 -1.96 1.99
CA PHE A 65 -1.64 -1.77 2.01
C PHE A 65 -0.89 -3.02 1.57
N ILE A 66 -1.21 -4.19 2.14
CA ILE A 66 -0.56 -5.45 1.78
C ILE A 66 -0.73 -5.73 0.28
N GLN A 67 -1.95 -5.60 -0.25
CA GLN A 67 -2.22 -5.80 -1.68
C GLN A 67 -1.42 -4.82 -2.55
N MET A 68 -1.48 -3.52 -2.25
CA MET A 68 -0.77 -2.49 -3.02
C MET A 68 0.74 -2.68 -2.96
N PHE A 69 1.30 -2.97 -1.78
CA PHE A 69 2.73 -3.22 -1.63
C PHE A 69 3.15 -4.47 -2.40
N SER A 70 2.38 -5.55 -2.30
CA SER A 70 2.68 -6.80 -3.00
C SER A 70 2.62 -6.65 -4.53
N ASP A 71 1.62 -5.92 -5.03
CA ASP A 71 1.43 -5.67 -6.47
C ASP A 71 2.48 -4.71 -7.02
N VAL A 72 2.65 -3.54 -6.40
CA VAL A 72 3.50 -2.46 -6.92
C VAL A 72 4.97 -2.66 -6.58
N VAL A 73 5.27 -3.00 -5.33
CA VAL A 73 6.65 -3.06 -4.85
C VAL A 73 7.29 -4.38 -5.22
N MET A 74 6.54 -5.47 -5.09
CA MET A 74 7.06 -6.82 -5.27
C MET A 74 6.60 -7.51 -6.56
N GLU A 75 5.80 -6.83 -7.39
CA GLU A 75 5.35 -7.31 -8.71
C GLU A 75 4.64 -8.68 -8.67
N VAL A 76 3.97 -9.01 -7.54
CA VAL A 76 3.26 -10.29 -7.34
C VAL A 76 2.00 -10.39 -8.22
N GLY A 77 1.39 -9.24 -8.52
CA GLY A 77 0.16 -9.16 -9.32
C GLY A 77 -1.10 -9.19 -8.46
N LYS A 78 -1.95 -8.17 -8.64
CA LYS A 78 -3.20 -7.97 -7.89
C LYS A 78 -4.21 -9.12 -7.98
N LYS A 79 -4.17 -9.95 -9.04
CA LYS A 79 -5.14 -11.01 -9.31
C LYS A 79 -5.25 -12.03 -8.17
N TYR A 80 -4.12 -12.45 -7.59
CA TYR A 80 -4.12 -13.41 -6.49
C TYR A 80 -4.87 -12.89 -5.25
N PHE A 81 -4.74 -11.59 -4.98
CA PHE A 81 -5.42 -10.93 -3.88
C PHE A 81 -6.91 -10.68 -4.16
N GLU A 82 -7.27 -10.42 -5.42
CA GLU A 82 -8.68 -10.29 -5.85
C GLU A 82 -9.42 -11.63 -5.68
N GLU A 83 -8.80 -12.75 -6.07
CA GLU A 83 -9.36 -14.10 -5.89
C GLU A 83 -9.64 -14.42 -4.41
N LEU A 84 -8.73 -14.02 -3.50
CA LEU A 84 -8.92 -14.20 -2.06
C LEU A 84 -10.08 -13.37 -1.49
N ILE A 85 -10.24 -12.11 -1.93
CA ILE A 85 -11.39 -11.28 -1.54
C ILE A 85 -12.70 -11.89 -2.04
N ASP A 86 -12.75 -12.29 -3.30
CA ASP A 86 -13.96 -12.85 -3.90
C ASP A 86 -14.40 -14.14 -3.19
N LYS A 87 -13.44 -15.03 -2.89
CA LYS A 87 -13.70 -16.22 -2.09
C LYS A 87 -14.27 -15.89 -0.71
N MET A 88 -13.68 -14.91 0.00
CA MET A 88 -14.19 -14.51 1.32
C MET A 88 -15.61 -13.94 1.24
N LYS A 89 -15.91 -13.14 0.21
CA LYS A 89 -17.27 -12.60 0.00
C LYS A 89 -18.28 -13.72 -0.25
N GLU A 90 -17.92 -14.72 -1.06
CA GLU A 90 -18.75 -15.90 -1.30
C GLU A 90 -19.00 -16.68 -0.01
N GLU A 91 -17.96 -16.94 0.79
CA GLU A 91 -18.07 -17.64 2.09
C GLU A 91 -18.95 -16.88 3.09
N LYS A 92 -18.93 -15.55 3.05
CA LYS A 92 -19.72 -14.67 3.92
C LYS A 92 -21.10 -14.35 3.36
N GLY A 93 -21.40 -14.74 2.13
CA GLY A 93 -22.67 -14.46 1.45
C GLY A 93 -22.90 -12.97 1.16
N VAL A 94 -21.84 -12.18 1.04
CA VAL A 94 -21.90 -10.74 0.75
C VAL A 94 -21.50 -10.46 -0.69
N LYS A 95 -21.84 -9.27 -1.21
CA LYS A 95 -21.54 -8.89 -2.60
C LYS A 95 -20.46 -7.83 -2.72
N GLN A 96 -20.35 -6.95 -1.73
CA GLN A 96 -19.43 -5.83 -1.77
C GLN A 96 -18.38 -5.93 -0.67
N ASP A 97 -17.16 -5.45 -0.93
CA ASP A 97 -16.09 -5.39 0.07
C ASP A 97 -16.47 -4.55 1.31
N VAL A 98 -17.41 -3.60 1.15
CA VAL A 98 -17.90 -2.77 2.25
C VAL A 98 -18.75 -3.55 3.26
N ASP A 99 -19.32 -4.67 2.83
CA ASP A 99 -20.15 -5.54 3.66
C ASP A 99 -19.32 -6.45 4.58
N LEU A 100 -17.99 -6.53 4.37
CA LEU A 100 -17.08 -7.29 5.23
C LEU A 100 -16.82 -6.54 6.54
N ASN A 101 -16.96 -7.25 7.65
CA ASN A 101 -16.73 -6.69 8.99
C ASN A 101 -15.23 -6.64 9.34
N ALA A 102 -14.90 -6.13 10.52
CA ALA A 102 -13.51 -5.99 10.97
C ALA A 102 -12.76 -7.32 11.08
N ASP A 103 -13.40 -8.36 11.61
CA ASP A 103 -12.78 -9.69 11.77
C ASP A 103 -12.55 -10.36 10.42
N ASP A 104 -13.48 -10.18 9.47
CA ASP A 104 -13.32 -10.65 8.09
C ASP A 104 -12.09 -9.99 7.45
N LEU A 105 -11.95 -8.66 7.56
CA LEU A 105 -10.81 -7.93 7.00
C LEU A 105 -9.49 -8.26 7.70
N LYS A 106 -9.51 -8.56 9.00
CA LYS A 106 -8.34 -9.05 9.74
C LYS A 106 -7.90 -10.42 9.21
N ASN A 107 -8.83 -11.36 9.08
CA ASN A 107 -8.55 -12.68 8.49
C ASN A 107 -8.06 -12.57 7.04
N LEU A 108 -8.61 -11.61 6.28
CA LEU A 108 -8.19 -11.36 4.91
C LEU A 108 -6.76 -10.83 4.83
N ALA A 109 -6.38 -9.91 5.74
CA ALA A 109 -5.01 -9.41 5.83
C ALA A 109 -4.01 -10.54 6.12
N GLU A 110 -4.36 -11.50 6.97
CA GLU A 110 -3.55 -12.70 7.22
C GLU A 110 -3.41 -13.58 5.98
N GLN A 111 -4.51 -13.82 5.25
CA GLN A 111 -4.48 -14.54 3.97
C GLN A 111 -3.60 -13.83 2.94
N PHE A 112 -3.65 -12.50 2.87
CA PHE A 112 -2.82 -11.71 1.97
C PHE A 112 -1.33 -11.82 2.30
N LYS A 113 -0.98 -11.81 3.60
CA LYS A 113 0.41 -12.05 4.02
C LYS A 113 0.88 -13.46 3.68
N ALA A 114 0.00 -14.46 3.81
CA ALA A 114 0.31 -15.83 3.43
C ALA A 114 0.56 -15.95 1.91
N GLU A 115 -0.30 -15.32 1.10
CA GLU A 115 -0.14 -15.27 -0.36
C GLU A 115 1.16 -14.58 -0.76
N TYR A 116 1.48 -13.44 -0.13
CA TYR A 116 2.76 -12.76 -0.30
C TYR A 116 3.93 -13.71 -0.01
N LYS A 117 3.87 -14.43 1.12
CA LYS A 117 4.93 -15.36 1.52
C LYS A 117 5.08 -16.52 0.56
N GLU A 118 3.97 -17.05 0.05
CA GLU A 118 3.99 -18.12 -0.96
C GLU A 118 4.69 -17.64 -2.24
N LYS A 119 4.38 -16.42 -2.71
CA LYS A 119 4.87 -15.88 -3.98
C LYS A 119 6.31 -15.36 -3.89
N ILE A 120 6.70 -14.75 -2.77
CA ILE A 120 8.01 -14.12 -2.58
C ILE A 120 9.01 -15.01 -1.81
N GLY A 121 8.52 -15.99 -1.05
CA GLY A 121 9.33 -16.86 -0.19
C GLY A 121 9.82 -16.18 1.10
N LYS A 122 9.27 -15.02 1.45
CA LYS A 122 9.61 -14.25 2.66
C LYS A 122 8.35 -13.70 3.31
N ASP A 123 8.40 -13.49 4.63
CA ASP A 123 7.31 -12.83 5.34
C ASP A 123 7.12 -11.38 4.87
N PHE A 124 5.89 -10.89 4.91
CA PHE A 124 5.58 -9.50 4.58
C PHE A 124 6.31 -8.55 5.56
N PRO A 125 7.01 -7.50 5.07
CA PRO A 125 7.85 -6.67 5.92
C PRO A 125 7.02 -5.92 6.96
N THR A 126 7.38 -6.05 8.23
CA THR A 126 6.71 -5.37 9.35
C THR A 126 7.45 -4.14 9.83
N ASP A 127 8.76 -4.00 9.50
CA ASP A 127 9.54 -2.79 9.76
C ASP A 127 9.17 -1.69 8.73
N PRO A 128 8.60 -0.55 9.18
CA PRO A 128 8.26 0.56 8.30
C PRO A 128 9.44 1.10 7.50
N LYS A 129 10.67 1.04 8.04
CA LYS A 129 11.87 1.51 7.33
C LYS A 129 12.22 0.59 6.17
N GLU A 130 12.06 -0.72 6.35
CA GLU A 130 12.21 -1.70 5.28
C GLU A 130 11.14 -1.47 4.19
N GLN A 131 9.87 -1.32 4.60
CA GLN A 131 8.78 -0.99 3.68
C GLN A 131 9.11 0.27 2.86
N LEU A 132 9.61 1.32 3.50
CA LEU A 132 9.94 2.59 2.84
C LEU A 132 11.06 2.43 1.83
N MET A 133 12.13 1.70 2.19
CA MET A 133 13.24 1.47 1.27
C MET A 133 12.83 0.64 0.06
N GLU A 134 12.02 -0.40 0.25
CA GLU A 134 11.52 -1.20 -0.86
C GLU A 134 10.58 -0.38 -1.77
N ALA A 135 9.71 0.45 -1.20
CA ALA A 135 8.88 1.38 -1.95
C ALA A 135 9.69 2.39 -2.79
N ILE A 136 10.76 2.95 -2.23
CA ILE A 136 11.69 3.86 -2.95
C ILE A 136 12.35 3.11 -4.12
N LYS A 137 12.86 1.90 -3.88
CA LYS A 137 13.47 1.08 -4.93
C LYS A 137 12.46 0.75 -6.04
N ALA A 138 11.22 0.43 -5.68
CA ALA A 138 10.16 0.16 -6.65
C ALA A 138 9.85 1.37 -7.53
N VAL A 139 9.80 2.58 -6.96
CA VAL A 139 9.64 3.81 -7.74
C VAL A 139 10.78 3.99 -8.74
N PHE A 140 12.03 3.73 -8.35
CA PHE A 140 13.13 3.82 -9.30
C PHE A 140 13.08 2.73 -10.36
N ARG A 141 12.69 1.49 -10.01
CA ARG A 141 12.46 0.41 -10.98
C ARG A 141 11.35 0.75 -11.97
N SER A 142 10.27 1.39 -11.52
CA SER A 142 9.13 1.73 -12.38
C SER A 142 9.50 2.77 -13.45
N TRP A 143 10.56 3.55 -13.25
CA TRP A 143 11.10 4.38 -14.31
C TRP A 143 11.56 3.54 -15.51
N ASP A 144 12.10 2.34 -15.31
CA ASP A 144 12.61 1.52 -16.41
C ASP A 144 11.63 0.42 -16.88
N ASN A 145 10.37 0.45 -16.42
CA ASN A 145 9.41 -0.55 -16.85
C ASN A 145 9.07 -0.39 -18.36
N PRO A 146 8.63 -1.48 -19.04
CA PRO A 146 8.35 -1.44 -20.47
C PRO A 146 7.32 -0.38 -20.88
N ARG A 147 6.26 -0.20 -20.07
CA ARG A 147 5.21 0.81 -20.33
C ARG A 147 5.76 2.23 -20.29
N ALA A 148 6.58 2.58 -19.30
CA ALA A 148 7.20 3.89 -19.17
C ALA A 148 8.23 4.14 -20.27
N ASN A 149 8.98 3.11 -20.68
CA ASN A 149 9.91 3.17 -21.80
C ASN A 149 9.20 3.51 -23.13
N VAL A 150 8.07 2.86 -23.41
CA VAL A 150 7.24 3.17 -24.59
C VAL A 150 6.68 4.59 -24.51
N TYR A 151 6.05 4.95 -23.39
CA TYR A 151 5.48 6.30 -23.22
C TYR A 151 6.51 7.40 -23.37
N ARG A 152 7.71 7.22 -22.80
CA ARG A 152 8.79 8.19 -22.95
C ARG A 152 9.21 8.38 -24.40
N ARG A 153 9.26 7.29 -25.17
CA ARG A 153 9.59 7.35 -26.60
C ARG A 153 8.50 8.10 -27.37
N ASP A 154 7.25 7.83 -27.07
CA ASP A 154 6.10 8.45 -27.76
C ASP A 154 5.92 9.95 -27.41
N ASN A 155 6.48 10.39 -26.27
CA ASN A 155 6.35 11.76 -25.77
C ASN A 155 7.70 12.51 -25.69
N ASP A 156 8.75 11.99 -26.34
CA ASP A 156 10.10 12.59 -26.38
C ASP A 156 10.68 12.94 -24.99
N ILE A 157 10.40 12.10 -23.97
CA ILE A 157 10.90 12.27 -22.60
C ILE A 157 12.24 11.53 -22.46
N PRO A 158 13.36 12.22 -22.18
CA PRO A 158 14.66 11.57 -22.04
C PRO A 158 14.72 10.62 -20.84
N TYR A 159 15.24 9.41 -21.06
CA TYR A 159 15.49 8.43 -19.99
C TYR A 159 16.39 8.99 -18.88
N SER A 160 17.36 9.83 -19.25
CA SER A 160 18.34 10.42 -18.33
C SER A 160 17.75 11.38 -17.30
N TRP A 161 16.48 11.79 -17.44
CA TRP A 161 15.83 12.64 -16.44
C TRP A 161 15.51 11.91 -15.14
N GLY A 162 15.32 10.59 -15.19
CA GLY A 162 14.94 9.80 -14.03
C GLY A 162 13.56 10.18 -13.46
N THR A 163 13.29 9.66 -12.27
CA THR A 163 12.10 9.98 -11.47
C THR A 163 12.53 10.32 -10.04
N ALA A 164 11.85 11.26 -9.41
CA ALA A 164 11.99 11.53 -7.98
C ALA A 164 11.01 10.66 -7.18
N VAL A 165 11.28 10.53 -5.88
CA VAL A 165 10.38 9.89 -4.93
C VAL A 165 9.85 10.94 -3.96
N ASN A 166 8.53 11.10 -3.93
CA ASN A 166 7.85 11.96 -2.98
C ASN A 166 7.33 11.11 -1.82
N VAL A 167 7.73 11.46 -0.60
CA VAL A 167 7.24 10.84 0.64
C VAL A 167 6.43 11.86 1.40
N GLN A 168 5.15 11.57 1.62
CA GLN A 168 4.20 12.51 2.24
C GLN A 168 3.42 11.83 3.36
N MET A 169 3.13 12.55 4.44
CA MET A 169 2.24 12.05 5.49
C MET A 169 0.87 11.69 4.92
N MET A 170 0.29 10.57 5.37
CA MET A 170 -1.07 10.18 4.99
C MET A 170 -2.12 11.15 5.52
N ALA A 171 -3.13 11.39 4.71
CA ALA A 171 -4.44 11.87 5.11
C ALA A 171 -5.47 10.86 4.61
N PHE A 172 -6.52 10.61 5.38
CA PHE A 172 -7.48 9.53 5.11
C PHE A 172 -8.82 10.11 4.71
N GLY A 173 -9.21 9.90 3.46
CA GLY A 173 -10.54 10.25 2.94
C GLY A 173 -11.60 9.17 3.18
N ASN A 174 -11.20 8.00 3.67
CA ASN A 174 -12.08 6.83 3.88
C ASN A 174 -12.48 6.62 5.35
N MET A 175 -12.36 7.64 6.20
CA MET A 175 -12.76 7.60 7.61
C MET A 175 -14.20 8.06 7.86
N GLY A 176 -14.89 8.61 6.85
CA GLY A 176 -16.27 9.09 6.98
C GLY A 176 -17.32 8.00 6.79
N ASP A 177 -18.56 8.33 7.14
CA ASP A 177 -19.76 7.49 6.98
C ASP A 177 -20.43 7.62 5.58
N ASP A 178 -19.76 8.29 4.63
CA ASP A 178 -20.29 8.63 3.30
C ASP A 178 -19.97 7.58 2.21
#